data_AF-A0A7C9E4G8-F1
#
_entry.id   AF-A0A7C9E4G8-F1
#
_cell.length_a   1.000
_cell.length_b   1.000
_cell.length_c   1.000
_cell.angle_alpha   90.00
_cell.angle_beta   90.00
_cell.angle_gamma   90.00
#
_symmetry.space_group_name_H-M   'P 1'
#
loop_
_entity.id
_entity.type
_entity.pdbx_description
1 polymer ?
#
loop_
_entity_poly.entity_id
_entity_poly.type
_entity_poly.pdbx_seq_one_letter_code
_entity_poly.pdbx_strand_id
1 'polypeptide(L)'
;PPQMASSTPFKVACALLLCMVVAAPHAEAAITCGTVTSKMGQCVSYLKGGAGPSAPCCAGIKTLKTMATTPADRQTACGCLKSAAKAIQGLDYKKAAALPG
;
A
#
# COMPACT_ATOMS: atom_id res chain seq x y z
N PRO A 1 21.74 -5.79 59.84
CA PRO A 1 21.51 -4.43 59.30
C PRO A 1 21.67 -4.44 57.77
N PRO A 2 20.59 -4.27 56.97
CA PRO A 2 20.66 -4.24 55.51
C PRO A 2 20.41 -2.82 54.98
N GLN A 3 21.39 -2.16 54.38
CA GLN A 3 21.28 -0.93 53.57
C GLN A 3 22.58 -0.81 52.75
N MET A 4 22.70 -0.37 51.50
CA MET A 4 21.86 0.01 50.37
C MET A 4 22.88 0.16 49.23
N ALA A 5 22.68 -0.48 48.08
CA ALA A 5 23.41 -0.11 46.86
C ALA A 5 22.48 -0.32 45.67
N SER A 6 21.56 0.64 45.52
CA SER A 6 20.92 0.92 44.25
C SER A 6 21.94 1.60 43.37
N SER A 7 22.22 1.02 42.21
CA SER A 7 22.67 1.80 41.07
C SER A 7 22.32 1.03 39.82
N THR A 8 21.70 1.75 38.90
CA THR A 8 20.68 1.27 37.99
C THR A 8 21.21 1.32 36.55
N PRO A 9 22.20 0.52 36.12
CA PRO A 9 22.62 0.54 34.72
C PRO A 9 21.98 -0.59 33.88
N PHE A 10 21.41 -1.63 34.49
CA PHE A 10 21.01 -2.83 33.75
C PHE A 10 19.67 -2.71 33.01
N LYS A 11 18.75 -1.89 33.53
CA LYS A 11 17.41 -1.72 32.96
C LYS A 11 17.36 -0.80 31.73
N VAL A 12 18.33 0.11 31.61
CA VAL A 12 18.38 1.08 30.50
C VAL A 12 18.99 0.44 29.25
N ALA A 13 19.91 -0.51 29.42
CA ALA A 13 20.53 -1.24 28.31
C ALA A 13 19.53 -2.12 27.53
N CYS A 14 18.56 -2.76 28.22
CA CYS A 14 17.55 -3.59 27.55
C CYS A 14 16.51 -2.78 26.75
N ALA A 15 16.23 -1.53 27.13
CA ALA A 15 15.22 -0.72 26.47
C ALA A 15 15.69 -0.18 25.10
N LEU A 16 16.99 0.00 24.92
CA LEU A 16 17.57 0.52 23.67
C LEU A 16 17.73 -0.55 22.58
N LEU A 17 17.72 -1.83 22.94
CA LEU A 17 17.82 -2.95 21.99
C LEU A 17 16.51 -3.23 21.24
N LEU A 18 15.36 -2.69 21.69
CA LEU A 18 14.07 -2.83 21.01
C LEU A 18 13.87 -1.85 19.85
N CYS A 19 14.80 -0.92 19.62
CA CYS A 19 14.75 0.02 18.49
C CYS A 19 15.45 -0.49 17.23
N MET A 20 16.04 -1.68 17.26
CA MET A 20 16.68 -2.23 16.07
C MET A 20 15.66 -2.90 15.15
N VAL A 21 15.24 -2.09 14.18
CA VAL A 21 15.12 -2.51 12.79
C VAL A 21 13.97 -3.49 12.55
N VAL A 22 12.80 -2.91 12.24
CA VAL A 22 11.89 -3.52 11.25
C VAL A 22 12.63 -3.51 9.91
N ALA A 23 13.60 -4.41 9.75
CA ALA A 23 13.94 -4.94 8.44
C ALA A 23 12.74 -5.82 8.10
N ALA A 24 11.67 -5.18 7.61
CA ALA A 24 10.79 -5.88 6.70
C ALA A 24 11.74 -6.52 5.69
N PRO A 25 11.72 -7.86 5.54
CA PRO A 25 12.53 -8.48 4.52
C PRO A 25 12.23 -7.72 3.24
N HIS A 26 13.27 -7.34 2.52
CA HIS A 26 13.18 -6.91 1.13
C HIS A 26 12.75 -8.13 0.31
N ALA A 27 11.57 -8.68 0.63
CA ALA A 27 10.75 -9.32 -0.36
C ALA A 27 10.40 -8.17 -1.29
N GLU A 28 10.98 -8.17 -2.48
CA GLU A 28 10.51 -7.44 -3.65
C GLU A 28 9.01 -7.17 -3.45
N ALA A 29 8.61 -5.93 -3.20
CA ALA A 29 7.22 -5.65 -2.90
C ALA A 29 6.42 -6.13 -4.10
N ALA A 30 5.65 -7.23 -3.93
CA ALA A 30 4.94 -7.86 -5.03
C ALA A 30 4.08 -6.81 -5.76
N ILE A 31 3.59 -5.82 -5.01
CA ILE A 31 2.94 -4.62 -5.52
C ILE A 31 3.89 -3.42 -5.46
N THR A 32 4.22 -2.87 -6.62
CA THR A 32 4.87 -1.56 -6.77
C THR A 32 3.90 -0.53 -7.35
N CYS A 33 4.15 0.77 -7.13
CA CYS A 33 3.32 1.81 -7.72
C CYS A 33 3.36 1.81 -9.25
N GLY A 34 4.50 1.45 -9.86
CA GLY A 34 4.60 1.30 -11.32
C GLY A 34 3.66 0.22 -11.87
N THR A 35 3.54 -0.90 -11.17
CA THR A 35 2.56 -1.94 -11.51
C THR A 35 1.13 -1.43 -11.38
N VAL A 36 0.80 -0.77 -10.26
CA VAL A 36 -0.55 -0.21 -10.01
C VAL A 36 -0.94 0.81 -11.08
N THR A 37 -0.07 1.78 -11.38
CA THR A 37 -0.34 2.81 -12.39
C THR A 37 -0.50 2.20 -13.78
N SER A 38 0.30 1.19 -14.13
CA SER A 38 0.21 0.53 -15.43
C SER A 38 -1.13 -0.21 -15.60
N LYS A 39 -1.62 -0.89 -14.56
CA LYS A 39 -2.95 -1.54 -14.59
C LYS A 39 -4.07 -0.50 -14.62
N MET A 40 -3.96 0.59 -13.85
CA MET A 40 -4.95 1.69 -13.84
C MET A 40 -4.99 2.50 -15.13
N GLY A 41 -3.87 2.59 -15.84
CA GLY A 41 -3.78 3.29 -17.13
C GLY A 41 -4.82 2.80 -18.14
N GLN A 42 -5.12 1.50 -18.10
CA GLN A 42 -6.14 0.86 -18.96
C GLN A 42 -7.57 1.29 -18.62
N CYS A 43 -7.79 1.85 -17.43
CA CYS A 43 -9.08 2.29 -16.92
C CYS A 43 -9.35 3.79 -17.12
N VAL A 44 -8.34 4.58 -17.53
CA VAL A 44 -8.42 6.05 -17.55
C VAL A 44 -9.61 6.56 -18.37
N SER A 45 -9.86 6.00 -19.55
CA SER A 45 -10.99 6.42 -20.39
C SER A 45 -12.34 6.24 -19.70
N TYR A 46 -12.55 5.11 -19.00
CA TYR A 46 -13.75 4.86 -18.21
C TYR A 46 -13.84 5.79 -17.00
N LEU A 47 -12.73 5.91 -16.26
CA LEU A 47 -12.60 6.76 -15.08
C LEU A 47 -12.83 8.25 -15.39
N LYS A 48 -12.72 8.67 -16.64
CA LYS A 48 -13.00 10.04 -17.10
C LYS A 48 -14.39 10.21 -17.73
N GLY A 49 -15.29 9.23 -17.57
CA GLY A 49 -16.67 9.32 -18.04
C GLY A 49 -17.02 8.41 -19.23
N GLY A 50 -16.07 7.66 -19.78
CA GLY A 50 -16.29 6.76 -20.92
C GLY A 50 -17.32 5.65 -20.69
N ALA A 51 -17.78 5.03 -21.79
CA ALA A 51 -18.78 3.98 -21.79
C ALA A 51 -18.20 2.64 -21.31
N GLY A 52 -18.24 2.41 -20.00
CA GLY A 52 -17.85 1.15 -19.35
C GLY A 52 -16.33 0.90 -19.27
N PRO A 53 -15.87 0.06 -18.32
CA PRO A 53 -14.47 -0.35 -18.26
C PRO A 53 -14.15 -1.30 -19.41
N SER A 54 -12.97 -1.13 -20.01
CA SER A 54 -12.46 -2.03 -21.03
C SER A 54 -12.11 -3.40 -20.44
N ALA A 55 -12.09 -4.45 -21.27
CA ALA A 55 -11.60 -5.76 -20.86
C ALA A 55 -10.21 -5.72 -20.19
N PRO A 56 -9.19 -4.99 -20.72
CA PRO A 56 -7.89 -4.88 -20.06
C PRO A 56 -7.94 -4.11 -18.73
N CYS A 57 -8.83 -3.11 -18.59
CA CYS A 57 -9.05 -2.45 -17.30
C CYS A 57 -9.53 -3.45 -16.24
N CYS A 58 -10.58 -4.21 -16.56
CA CYS A 58 -11.12 -5.22 -15.65
C CYS A 58 -10.09 -6.30 -15.31
N ALA A 59 -9.31 -6.76 -16.29
CA ALA A 59 -8.24 -7.73 -16.05
C ALA A 59 -7.16 -7.16 -15.12
N GLY A 60 -6.73 -5.91 -15.34
CA GLY A 60 -5.74 -5.24 -14.51
C GLY A 60 -6.20 -5.07 -13.06
N ILE A 61 -7.46 -4.67 -12.85
CA ILE A 61 -8.08 -4.56 -11.53
C ILE A 61 -8.10 -5.93 -10.82
N LYS A 62 -8.53 -6.99 -11.51
CA LYS A 62 -8.52 -8.35 -10.97
C LYS A 62 -7.11 -8.80 -10.58
N THR A 63 -6.11 -8.53 -11.41
CA THR A 63 -4.71 -8.83 -11.08
C THR A 63 -4.27 -8.09 -9.81
N LEU A 64 -4.55 -6.79 -9.70
CA LEU A 64 -4.20 -6.04 -8.49
C LEU A 64 -4.87 -6.61 -7.23
N LYS A 65 -6.14 -7.02 -7.34
CA LYS A 65 -6.85 -7.70 -6.25
C LYS A 65 -6.14 -8.99 -5.85
N THR A 66 -5.73 -9.82 -6.81
CA THR A 66 -5.02 -11.09 -6.52
C THR A 66 -3.61 -10.88 -5.98
N MET A 67 -2.98 -9.74 -6.24
CA MET A 67 -1.69 -9.39 -5.66
C MET A 67 -1.85 -8.85 -4.23
N ALA A 68 -2.95 -8.14 -3.94
CA ALA A 68 -3.18 -7.45 -2.68
C ALA A 68 -3.73 -8.36 -1.57
N THR A 69 -3.05 -9.49 -1.34
CA THR A 69 -3.53 -10.55 -0.43
C THR A 69 -3.34 -10.21 1.04
N THR A 70 -2.25 -9.51 1.38
CA THR A 70 -1.97 -9.12 2.77
C THR A 70 -2.43 -7.69 3.07
N PRO A 71 -2.61 -7.32 4.35
CA PRO A 71 -2.87 -5.93 4.72
C PRO A 71 -1.79 -4.96 4.24
N ALA A 72 -0.51 -5.37 4.28
CA ALA A 72 0.61 -4.55 3.83
C ALA A 72 0.56 -4.28 2.31
N ASP A 73 0.20 -5.31 1.51
CA ASP A 73 0.03 -5.15 0.07
C ASP A 73 -1.14 -4.21 -0.25
N ARG A 74 -2.25 -4.32 0.47
CA ARG A 74 -3.41 -3.44 0.32
C ARG A 74 -3.08 -1.99 0.66
N GLN A 75 -2.33 -1.76 1.74
CA GLN A 75 -1.88 -0.41 2.12
C GLN A 75 -0.97 0.19 1.06
N THR A 76 -0.02 -0.60 0.55
CA THR A 76 0.88 -0.19 -0.54
C THR A 76 0.09 0.14 -1.81
N ALA A 77 -0.79 -0.77 -2.26
CA ALA A 77 -1.65 -0.54 -3.41
C ALA A 77 -2.52 0.70 -3.25
N CYS A 78 -3.14 0.90 -2.07
CA CYS A 78 -3.97 2.06 -1.77
C CYS A 78 -3.19 3.37 -1.87
N GLY A 79 -1.97 3.42 -1.32
CA GLY A 79 -1.08 4.58 -1.44
C GLY A 79 -0.75 4.93 -2.89
N CYS A 80 -0.46 3.91 -3.70
CA CYS A 80 -0.21 4.08 -5.13
C CYS A 80 -1.47 4.53 -5.89
N LEU A 81 -2.63 3.94 -5.61
CA LEU A 81 -3.92 4.30 -6.22
C LEU A 81 -4.30 5.76 -5.90
N LYS A 82 -4.09 6.20 -4.65
CA LYS A 82 -4.34 7.59 -4.24
C LYS A 82 -3.46 8.56 -5.01
N SER A 83 -2.19 8.21 -5.22
CA SER A 83 -1.25 9.02 -6.00
C SER A 83 -1.63 9.06 -7.48
N ALA A 84 -2.02 7.92 -8.07
CA ALA A 84 -2.50 7.83 -9.44
C ALA A 84 -3.78 8.65 -9.65
N ALA A 85 -4.74 8.57 -8.71
CA ALA A 85 -5.99 9.32 -8.78
C ALA A 85 -5.75 10.83 -8.79
N LYS A 86 -4.75 11.33 -8.05
CA LYS A 86 -4.37 12.75 -8.06
C LYS A 86 -3.78 13.20 -9.40
N ALA A 87 -3.17 12.29 -10.16
CA ALA A 87 -2.59 12.60 -11.46
C ALA A 87 -3.63 12.60 -12.60
N ILE A 88 -4.80 11.99 -12.40
CA ILE A 88 -5.86 11.92 -13.42
C ILE A 88 -6.77 13.15 -13.29
N GLN A 89 -6.59 14.12 -14.18
CA GLN A 89 -7.51 15.25 -14.29
C GLN A 89 -8.88 14.80 -14.80
N GLY A 90 -9.94 15.27 -14.14
CA GLY A 90 -11.33 14.94 -14.49
C GLY A 90 -11.75 13.53 -14.10
N LEU A 91 -11.15 12.96 -13.04
CA LEU A 91 -11.54 11.66 -12.50
C LEU A 91 -12.99 11.70 -11.99
N ASP A 92 -13.83 10.81 -12.49
CA ASP A 92 -15.18 10.55 -12.00
C ASP A 92 -15.11 9.53 -10.85
N TYR A 93 -15.23 10.03 -9.62
CA TYR A 93 -15.21 9.21 -8.41
C TYR A 93 -16.37 8.21 -8.32
N LYS A 94 -17.51 8.48 -8.95
CA LYS A 94 -18.64 7.52 -8.97
C LYS A 94 -18.28 6.32 -9.83
N LYS A 95 -17.63 6.55 -10.97
CA LYS A 95 -17.12 5.47 -11.83
C LYS A 95 -15.96 4.72 -11.19
N ALA A 96 -15.06 5.42 -10.52
CA ALA A 96 -13.99 4.79 -9.75
C ALA A 96 -14.54 3.83 -8.68
N ALA A 97 -15.59 4.24 -7.95
CA ALA A 97 -16.26 3.42 -6.95
C ALA A 97 -17.05 2.24 -7.54
N ALA A 98 -17.42 2.31 -8.83
CA ALA A 98 -18.11 1.23 -9.53
C ALA A 98 -17.16 0.16 -10.09
N LEU A 99 -15.84 0.40 -10.07
CA LEU A 99 -14.87 -0.64 -10.42
C LEU A 99 -14.85 -1.72 -9.34
N PRO A 100 -14.66 -3.00 -9.73
CA PRO A 100 -14.65 -4.08 -8.77
C PRO A 100 -13.46 -3.96 -7.80
N GLY A 101 -13.73 -4.13 -6.50
CA GLY A 101 -12.72 -4.30 -5.45
C GLY A 101 -12.36 -5.74 -5.22
#